data_AF-A0A9D5DEV7-F1
#
_entry.id   AF-A0A9D5DEV7-F1
#
_cell.length_a   1.000
_cell.length_b   1.000
_cell.length_c   1.000
_cell.angle_alpha   90.00
_cell.angle_beta   90.00
_cell.angle_gamma   90.00
#
_symmetry.space_group_name_H-M   'P 1'
#
loop_
_entity.id
_entity.type
_entity.pdbx_description
1 polymer ?
#
loop_
_entity_poly.entity_id
_entity_poly.type
_entity_poly.pdbx_seq_one_letter_code
_entity_poly.pdbx_strand_id
1 'polypeptide(L)'
;MWSERTIGKAFRYVVEHVYLSTTCLHLLVLFYGLLQDRFNLSVKFTDIDYMVFTDAAKAVLQGKSPYTRHTYRYTPLLAYITSINIIFKMEILSKLLFCAVNILSGKILEWLLILLDVDNDTKIKGSVTLRRFLISTWLLNPFPVVIAARGSADVIPSILVLITIYFLMKAKYDSFNNKMNIIISAFFFGLSVHFKLYPVIYGFPFIFFINPNYLKKDRPLLRSPCVQLRLQDSPVYSLHPPNVPGRIVRNLSGQRGRVYNGDLLPDCPVCGLQQGLHVPVLPLVVYPLPACPQSLPNQQHCTA
;
A
#
# COMPACT_ATOMS: atom_id res chain seq x y z
N MET A 1 -23.80 27.85 -19.11
CA MET A 1 -22.52 27.86 -18.38
C MET A 1 -22.84 27.74 -16.89
N TRP A 2 -22.76 26.54 -16.32
CA TRP A 2 -23.15 26.31 -14.92
C TRP A 2 -22.01 26.82 -14.01
N SER A 3 -22.35 27.67 -13.03
CA SER A 3 -21.40 28.16 -12.02
C SER A 3 -20.74 26.98 -11.29
N GLU A 4 -19.43 27.04 -11.05
CA GLU A 4 -18.68 26.04 -10.25
C GLU A 4 -19.35 25.76 -8.90
N ARG A 5 -20.06 26.74 -8.35
CA ARG A 5 -20.81 26.64 -7.10
C ARG A 5 -22.05 25.74 -7.22
N THR A 6 -22.71 25.72 -8.37
CA THR A 6 -23.86 24.86 -8.66
C THR A 6 -23.42 23.43 -8.95
N ILE A 7 -22.28 23.28 -9.63
CA ILE A 7 -21.62 21.98 -9.87
C ILE A 7 -21.18 21.37 -8.53
N GLY A 8 -20.59 22.15 -7.63
CA GLY A 8 -20.21 21.70 -6.28
C GLY A 8 -21.38 21.25 -5.41
N LYS A 9 -22.55 21.89 -5.52
CA LYS A 9 -23.77 21.48 -4.80
C LYS A 9 -24.33 20.17 -5.35
N ALA A 10 -24.59 20.10 -6.65
CA ALA A 10 -25.02 18.85 -7.30
C ALA A 10 -23.98 17.73 -7.07
N PHE A 11 -22.70 18.09 -6.93
CA PHE A 11 -21.63 17.17 -6.64
C PHE A 11 -21.77 16.52 -5.25
N ARG A 12 -22.14 17.29 -4.23
CA ARG A 12 -22.35 16.80 -2.87
C ARG A 12 -23.56 15.87 -2.76
N TYR A 13 -24.65 16.21 -3.43
CA TYR A 13 -25.90 15.43 -3.43
C TYR A 13 -25.69 13.98 -3.89
N VAL A 14 -24.99 13.76 -5.01
CA VAL A 14 -24.79 12.40 -5.55
C VAL A 14 -24.05 11.50 -4.56
N VAL A 15 -23.05 12.03 -3.86
CA VAL A 15 -22.30 11.26 -2.86
C VAL A 15 -23.21 10.94 -1.68
N GLU A 16 -23.94 11.92 -1.16
CA GLU A 16 -24.91 11.73 -0.07
C GLU A 16 -25.96 10.66 -0.41
N HIS A 17 -26.47 10.63 -1.64
CA HIS A 17 -27.39 9.59 -2.10
C HIS A 17 -26.76 8.19 -2.07
N VAL A 18 -25.51 8.02 -2.48
CA VAL A 18 -24.83 6.71 -2.45
C VAL A 18 -24.69 6.20 -1.01
N TYR A 19 -24.29 7.07 -0.08
CA TYR A 19 -24.18 6.70 1.34
C TYR A 19 -25.56 6.39 1.94
N LEU A 20 -26.60 7.15 1.59
CA LEU A 20 -27.97 6.89 2.02
C LEU A 20 -28.48 5.55 1.47
N SER A 21 -28.35 5.30 0.16
CA SER A 21 -28.73 4.04 -0.47
C SER A 21 -28.00 2.85 0.15
N THR A 22 -26.71 3.01 0.42
CA THR A 22 -25.91 1.96 1.10
C THR A 22 -26.42 1.70 2.50
N THR A 23 -26.70 2.75 3.28
CA THR A 23 -27.26 2.62 4.63
C THR A 23 -28.61 1.89 4.59
N CYS A 24 -29.52 2.28 3.69
CA CYS A 24 -30.79 1.59 3.49
C CYS A 24 -30.58 0.13 3.12
N LEU A 25 -29.64 -0.18 2.24
CA LEU A 25 -29.33 -1.54 1.81
C LEU A 25 -28.77 -2.40 2.95
N HIS A 26 -27.90 -1.86 3.80
CA HIS A 26 -27.47 -2.54 5.04
C HIS A 26 -28.65 -2.84 5.97
N LEU A 27 -29.53 -1.86 6.20
CA LEU A 27 -30.70 -2.03 7.07
C LEU A 27 -31.70 -3.06 6.49
N LEU A 28 -31.92 -3.04 5.18
CA LEU A 28 -32.80 -4.00 4.49
C LEU A 28 -32.27 -5.44 4.59
N VAL A 29 -30.98 -5.64 4.31
CA VAL A 29 -30.35 -6.97 4.39
C VAL A 29 -30.31 -7.47 5.84
N LEU A 30 -30.02 -6.57 6.79
CA LEU A 30 -30.03 -6.90 8.21
C LEU A 30 -31.44 -7.27 8.69
N PHE A 31 -32.47 -6.52 8.29
CA PHE A 31 -33.87 -6.86 8.59
C PHE A 31 -34.28 -8.20 7.96
N TYR A 32 -33.93 -8.43 6.70
CA TYR A 32 -34.12 -9.72 6.04
C TYR A 32 -33.44 -10.86 6.81
N GLY A 33 -32.21 -10.65 7.26
CA GLY A 33 -31.47 -11.62 8.07
C GLY A 33 -32.17 -11.99 9.38
N LEU A 34 -32.75 -11.00 10.07
CA LEU A 34 -33.53 -11.24 11.28
C LEU A 34 -34.80 -12.05 10.99
N LEU A 35 -35.50 -11.76 9.89
CA LEU A 35 -36.66 -12.53 9.48
C LEU A 35 -36.28 -13.97 9.16
N GLN A 36 -35.23 -14.17 8.36
CA GLN A 36 -34.71 -15.50 8.02
C GLN A 36 -34.36 -16.31 9.27
N ASP A 37 -33.67 -15.70 10.24
CA ASP A 37 -33.29 -16.37 11.47
C ASP A 37 -34.50 -16.71 12.36
N ARG A 38 -35.54 -15.87 12.36
CA ARG A 38 -36.79 -16.07 13.12
C ARG A 38 -37.67 -17.16 12.51
N PHE A 39 -37.80 -17.21 11.18
CA PHE A 39 -38.60 -18.22 10.48
C PHE A 39 -37.93 -19.60 10.44
N ASN A 40 -36.75 -19.75 11.04
CA ASN A 40 -36.09 -21.02 11.29
C ASN A 40 -35.86 -21.86 10.01
N LEU A 41 -35.49 -21.19 8.91
CA LEU A 41 -34.99 -21.83 7.70
C LEU A 41 -33.79 -22.72 8.04
N SER A 42 -33.56 -23.77 7.23
CA SER A 42 -32.49 -24.77 7.46
C SER A 42 -31.09 -24.16 7.58
N VAL A 43 -30.86 -23.00 6.96
CA VAL A 43 -29.61 -22.26 7.01
C VAL A 43 -29.83 -20.91 7.69
N LYS A 44 -29.09 -20.68 8.78
CA LYS A 44 -29.08 -19.41 9.51
C LYS A 44 -28.37 -18.32 8.70
N PHE A 45 -28.92 -17.11 8.74
CA PHE A 45 -28.31 -15.94 8.15
C PHE A 45 -27.18 -15.41 9.03
N THR A 46 -27.38 -15.37 10.35
CA THR A 46 -26.34 -14.94 11.29
C THR A 46 -25.10 -15.81 11.18
N ASP A 47 -23.94 -15.17 11.17
CA ASP A 47 -22.65 -15.85 11.19
C ASP A 47 -22.48 -16.64 12.50
N ILE A 48 -21.92 -17.84 12.41
CA ILE A 48 -21.63 -18.69 13.58
C ILE A 48 -20.64 -17.96 14.50
N ASP A 49 -19.68 -17.26 13.91
CA ASP A 49 -18.69 -16.47 14.65
C ASP A 49 -19.35 -15.37 15.49
N TYR A 50 -20.47 -14.79 15.04
CA TYR A 50 -21.19 -13.76 15.81
C TYR A 50 -21.71 -14.29 17.15
N MET A 51 -22.18 -15.54 17.17
CA MET A 51 -22.64 -16.20 18.38
C MET A 51 -21.47 -16.49 19.32
N VAL A 52 -20.33 -16.89 18.76
CA VAL A 52 -19.07 -17.12 19.51
C VAL A 52 -18.58 -15.82 20.17
N PHE A 53 -18.67 -14.67 19.47
CA PHE A 53 -18.33 -13.37 20.06
C PHE A 53 -19.26 -13.01 21.22
N THR A 54 -20.56 -13.21 21.02
CA THR A 54 -21.58 -12.88 22.03
C THR A 54 -21.43 -13.74 23.29
N ASP A 55 -21.09 -15.02 23.14
CA ASP A 55 -20.82 -15.89 24.29
C ASP A 55 -19.52 -15.50 25.03
N ALA A 56 -18.46 -15.14 24.31
CA ALA A 56 -17.24 -14.62 24.91
C ALA A 56 -17.48 -13.28 25.63
N ALA A 57 -18.34 -12.42 25.07
CA ALA A 57 -18.74 -11.18 25.71
C ALA A 57 -19.49 -11.41 27.04
N LYS A 58 -20.36 -12.44 27.12
CA LYS A 58 -20.99 -12.85 28.39
C LYS A 58 -19.93 -13.27 29.41
N ALA A 59 -18.92 -14.04 29.01
CA ALA A 59 -17.85 -14.46 29.89
C ALA A 59 -17.06 -13.26 30.45
N VAL A 60 -16.70 -12.31 29.58
CA VAL A 60 -15.98 -11.10 29.97
C VAL A 60 -16.78 -10.23 30.95
N LEU A 61 -18.08 -10.06 30.73
CA LEU A 61 -18.96 -9.33 31.66
C LEU A 61 -19.13 -10.02 33.02
N GLN A 62 -18.91 -11.33 33.09
CA GLN A 62 -18.88 -12.11 34.33
C GLN A 62 -17.50 -12.10 35.02
N GLY A 63 -16.54 -11.30 34.52
CA GLY A 63 -15.16 -11.28 35.03
C GLY A 63 -14.33 -12.51 34.65
N LYS A 64 -14.81 -13.33 33.70
CA LYS A 64 -14.09 -14.51 33.20
C LYS A 64 -13.32 -14.16 31.93
N SER A 65 -12.34 -14.99 31.58
CA SER A 65 -11.64 -14.87 30.32
C SER A 65 -12.57 -15.14 29.12
N PRO A 66 -12.47 -14.38 28.00
CA PRO A 66 -13.24 -14.66 26.78
C PRO A 66 -12.91 -16.04 26.18
N TYR A 67 -11.70 -16.55 26.46
CA TYR A 67 -11.21 -17.85 26.02
C TYR A 67 -11.78 -19.02 26.82
N THR A 68 -12.61 -18.77 27.84
CA THR A 68 -13.40 -19.84 28.49
C THR A 68 -14.34 -20.52 27.50
N ARG A 69 -14.73 -19.82 26.43
CA ARG A 69 -15.36 -20.44 25.27
C ARG A 69 -14.31 -21.13 24.39
N HIS A 70 -14.34 -22.46 24.33
CA HIS A 70 -13.37 -23.27 23.58
C HIS A 70 -13.19 -22.89 22.10
N THR A 71 -14.24 -22.40 21.45
CA THR A 71 -14.20 -22.03 20.02
C THR A 71 -13.81 -20.57 19.77
N TYR A 72 -13.51 -19.80 20.82
CA TYR A 72 -13.16 -18.39 20.69
C TYR A 72 -11.67 -18.24 20.34
N ARG A 73 -11.39 -17.79 19.10
CA ARG A 73 -10.05 -17.66 18.52
C ARG A 73 -9.66 -16.23 18.15
N TYR A 74 -10.40 -15.26 18.65
CA TYR A 74 -10.28 -13.85 18.27
C TYR A 74 -9.63 -13.04 19.39
N THR A 75 -9.21 -11.81 19.08
CA THR A 75 -8.67 -10.90 20.11
C THR A 75 -9.71 -10.62 21.21
N PRO A 76 -9.33 -10.54 22.49
CA PRO A 76 -10.23 -10.18 23.59
C PRO A 76 -10.95 -8.85 23.34
N LEU A 77 -10.31 -7.92 22.63
CA LEU A 77 -10.89 -6.63 22.28
C LEU A 77 -12.21 -6.79 21.52
N LEU A 78 -12.34 -7.81 20.68
CA LEU A 78 -13.58 -8.10 19.96
C LEU A 78 -14.69 -8.54 20.91
N ALA A 79 -14.38 -9.34 21.94
CA ALA A 79 -15.37 -9.71 22.97
C ALA A 79 -15.89 -8.46 23.71
N TYR A 80 -15.00 -7.54 24.08
CA TYR A 80 -15.39 -6.25 24.68
C TYR A 80 -16.21 -5.37 23.74
N ILE A 81 -15.87 -5.31 22.44
CA ILE A 81 -16.71 -4.60 21.47
C ILE A 81 -18.11 -5.21 21.43
N THR A 82 -18.22 -6.54 21.38
CA THR A 82 -19.52 -7.21 21.30
C THR A 82 -20.32 -7.24 22.61
N SER A 83 -19.71 -6.87 23.74
CA SER A 83 -20.41 -6.80 25.02
C SER A 83 -21.49 -5.72 25.05
N ILE A 84 -21.43 -4.75 24.14
CA ILE A 84 -22.48 -3.76 23.93
C ILE A 84 -23.85 -4.41 23.65
N ASN A 85 -23.88 -5.60 23.03
CA ASN A 85 -25.13 -6.34 22.80
C ASN A 85 -25.84 -6.66 24.12
N ILE A 86 -25.06 -7.05 25.12
CA ILE A 86 -25.58 -7.52 26.41
C ILE A 86 -25.87 -6.32 27.32
N ILE A 87 -24.98 -5.33 27.34
CA ILE A 87 -25.14 -4.11 28.14
C ILE A 87 -26.43 -3.38 27.78
N PHE A 88 -26.72 -3.23 26.48
CA PHE A 88 -27.93 -2.57 25.99
C PHE A 88 -29.11 -3.52 25.79
N LYS A 89 -28.96 -4.83 26.09
CA LYS A 89 -29.98 -5.88 25.87
C LYS A 89 -30.52 -5.92 24.43
N MET A 90 -29.66 -5.60 23.46
CA MET A 90 -29.99 -5.58 22.03
C MET A 90 -28.97 -6.41 21.25
N GLU A 91 -29.36 -7.61 20.82
CA GLU A 91 -28.46 -8.55 20.12
C GLU A 91 -27.99 -8.03 18.76
N ILE A 92 -28.63 -7.01 18.20
CA ILE A 92 -28.32 -6.48 16.87
C ILE A 92 -27.28 -5.36 16.86
N LEU A 93 -26.93 -4.83 18.04
CA LEU A 93 -26.16 -3.60 18.15
C LEU A 93 -24.76 -3.73 17.53
N SER A 94 -24.10 -4.86 17.73
CA SER A 94 -22.79 -5.12 17.12
C SER A 94 -22.88 -5.36 15.62
N LYS A 95 -23.98 -5.92 15.10
CA LYS A 95 -24.22 -6.00 13.65
C LYS A 95 -24.38 -4.60 13.04
N LEU A 96 -25.15 -3.73 13.70
CA LEU A 96 -25.28 -2.33 13.30
C LEU A 96 -23.93 -1.60 13.33
N LEU A 97 -23.11 -1.86 14.35
CA LEU A 97 -21.74 -1.34 14.43
C LEU A 97 -20.91 -1.83 13.24
N PHE A 98 -20.96 -3.11 12.88
CA PHE A 98 -20.21 -3.66 11.75
C PHE A 98 -20.68 -3.07 10.41
N CYS A 99 -22.00 -2.88 10.22
CA CYS A 99 -22.55 -2.14 9.08
C CYS A 99 -22.04 -0.70 9.03
N ALA A 100 -22.03 0.01 10.17
CA ALA A 100 -21.52 1.38 10.26
C ALA A 100 -20.02 1.45 9.96
N VAL A 101 -19.21 0.50 10.45
CA VAL A 101 -17.79 0.39 10.14
C VAL A 101 -17.55 0.15 8.65
N ASN A 102 -18.36 -0.70 8.00
CA ASN A 102 -18.29 -0.91 6.56
C ASN A 102 -18.62 0.37 5.77
N ILE A 103 -19.62 1.14 6.19
CA ILE A 103 -19.94 2.44 5.56
C ILE A 103 -18.78 3.44 5.77
N LEU A 104 -18.21 3.49 6.98
CA LEU A 104 -17.07 4.34 7.31
C LEU A 104 -15.82 3.95 6.49
N SER A 105 -15.64 2.66 6.17
CA SER A 105 -14.55 2.20 5.30
C SER A 105 -14.60 2.90 3.93
N GLY A 106 -15.81 3.13 3.39
CA GLY A 106 -15.99 3.89 2.15
C GLY A 106 -15.59 5.35 2.27
N LYS A 107 -15.76 5.98 3.44
CA LYS A 107 -15.29 7.35 3.70
C LYS A 107 -13.78 7.44 3.75
N ILE A 108 -13.12 6.48 4.39
CA ILE A 108 -11.65 6.40 4.40
C ILE A 108 -11.12 6.15 2.99
N LEU A 109 -11.77 5.26 2.22
CA LEU A 109 -11.43 5.01 0.82
C LEU A 109 -11.61 6.27 -0.04
N GLU A 110 -12.67 7.05 0.17
CA GLU A 110 -12.89 8.33 -0.50
C GLU A 110 -11.74 9.32 -0.25
N TRP A 111 -11.31 9.46 1.01
CA TRP A 111 -10.17 10.31 1.36
C TRP A 111 -8.85 9.80 0.77
N LEU A 112 -8.64 8.48 0.77
CA LEU A 112 -7.46 7.88 0.15
C LEU A 112 -7.42 8.15 -1.37
N LEU A 113 -8.55 8.02 -2.07
CA LEU A 113 -8.63 8.28 -3.52
C LEU A 113 -8.41 9.76 -3.84
N ILE A 114 -8.88 10.68 -3.00
CA ILE A 114 -8.58 12.12 -3.15
C ILE A 114 -7.09 12.37 -3.00
N LEU A 115 -6.46 11.74 -2.00
CA LEU A 115 -5.04 11.89 -1.74
C LEU A 115 -4.17 11.31 -2.87
N LEU A 116 -4.59 10.20 -3.51
CA LEU A 116 -3.91 9.60 -4.66
C LEU A 116 -4.03 10.44 -5.95
N ASP A 117 -5.10 11.21 -6.10
CA ASP A 117 -5.30 12.12 -7.24
C ASP A 117 -4.30 13.30 -7.21
N VAL A 118 -3.85 13.69 -6.01
CA VAL A 118 -2.88 14.78 -5.81
C VAL A 118 -1.45 14.39 -6.25
N ASP A 119 -1.04 13.12 -6.20
CA ASP A 119 0.29 12.66 -6.71
C ASP A 119 0.41 12.82 -8.21
N ASN A 120 -0.69 12.56 -8.92
CA ASN A 120 -0.69 12.29 -10.35
C ASN A 120 -0.84 13.57 -11.17
N ASP A 121 -0.07 14.61 -10.82
CA ASP A 121 0.02 15.88 -11.55
C ASP A 121 0.52 15.70 -13.01
N THR A 122 0.88 14.47 -13.38
CA THR A 122 1.15 14.04 -14.76
C THR A 122 -0.09 13.40 -15.42
N LYS A 123 -0.82 14.24 -16.17
CA LYS A 123 -1.68 13.90 -17.33
C LYS A 123 -2.93 13.04 -17.18
N ILE A 124 -3.23 12.43 -16.03
CA ILE A 124 -4.55 11.83 -15.77
C ILE A 124 -5.14 12.52 -14.56
N LYS A 125 -5.79 13.69 -14.74
CA LYS A 125 -6.74 14.17 -13.75
C LYS A 125 -7.75 13.06 -13.55
N GLY A 126 -7.72 12.38 -12.40
CA GLY A 126 -8.67 11.34 -12.08
C GLY A 126 -10.05 11.95 -12.23
N SER A 127 -10.81 11.49 -13.23
CA SER A 127 -12.14 12.03 -13.46
C SER A 127 -12.89 11.91 -12.15
N VAL A 128 -13.38 13.03 -11.66
CA VAL A 128 -14.21 13.10 -10.45
C VAL A 128 -15.34 12.06 -10.52
N THR A 129 -15.80 11.75 -11.73
CA THR A 129 -16.73 10.66 -12.08
C THR A 129 -16.16 9.26 -11.80
N LEU A 130 -14.90 8.99 -12.14
CA LEU A 130 -14.25 7.70 -11.91
C LEU A 130 -14.10 7.41 -10.40
N ARG A 131 -13.63 8.39 -9.61
CA ARG A 131 -13.52 8.21 -8.14
C ARG A 131 -14.87 7.85 -7.52
N ARG A 132 -15.93 8.53 -7.95
CA ARG A 132 -17.30 8.21 -7.52
C ARG A 132 -17.73 6.83 -7.93
N PHE A 133 -17.46 6.44 -9.17
CA PHE A 133 -17.78 5.10 -9.64
C PHE A 133 -17.12 4.05 -8.75
N LEU A 134 -15.82 4.19 -8.45
CA LEU A 134 -15.10 3.28 -7.56
C LEU A 134 -15.69 3.22 -6.15
N ILE A 135 -16.00 4.37 -5.56
CA ILE A 135 -16.62 4.44 -4.22
C ILE A 135 -18.02 3.82 -4.22
N SER A 136 -18.82 4.12 -5.24
CA SER A 136 -20.16 3.54 -5.41
C SER A 136 -20.09 2.03 -5.59
N THR A 137 -19.15 1.54 -6.39
CA THR A 137 -18.93 0.09 -6.58
C THR A 137 -18.55 -0.57 -5.27
N TRP A 138 -17.72 0.07 -4.41
CA TRP A 138 -17.38 -0.48 -3.10
C TRP A 138 -18.57 -0.48 -2.14
N LEU A 139 -19.24 0.66 -1.98
CA LEU A 139 -20.31 0.84 -1.01
C LEU A 139 -21.58 0.04 -1.34
N LEU A 140 -21.94 -0.04 -2.63
CA LEU A 140 -23.09 -0.80 -3.11
C LEU A 140 -22.75 -2.26 -3.44
N ASN A 141 -21.54 -2.71 -3.15
CA ASN A 141 -21.17 -4.11 -3.35
C ASN A 141 -22.01 -5.00 -2.42
N PRO A 142 -22.78 -5.97 -2.95
CA PRO A 142 -23.60 -6.84 -2.13
C PRO A 142 -22.76 -7.70 -1.17
N PHE A 143 -21.51 -8.00 -1.51
CA PHE A 143 -20.67 -8.91 -0.72
C PHE A 143 -20.25 -8.32 0.64
N PRO A 144 -19.60 -7.13 0.73
CA PRO A 144 -19.32 -6.47 2.01
C PRO A 144 -20.59 -6.15 2.81
N VAL A 145 -21.70 -5.81 2.13
CA VAL A 145 -22.97 -5.54 2.79
C VAL A 145 -23.47 -6.77 3.51
N VAL A 146 -23.57 -7.91 2.82
CA VAL A 146 -24.06 -9.15 3.40
C VAL A 146 -23.14 -9.61 4.52
N ILE A 147 -21.82 -9.56 4.33
CA ILE A 147 -20.85 -9.96 5.38
C ILE A 147 -21.02 -9.12 6.65
N ALA A 148 -21.15 -7.80 6.52
CA ALA A 148 -21.37 -6.92 7.67
C ALA A 148 -22.71 -7.23 8.36
N ALA A 149 -23.79 -7.37 7.58
CA ALA A 149 -25.13 -7.64 8.09
C ALA A 149 -25.25 -9.03 8.77
N ARG A 150 -24.47 -10.03 8.32
CA ARG A 150 -24.37 -11.35 8.97
C ARG A 150 -23.74 -11.29 10.36
N GLY A 151 -23.03 -10.21 10.69
CA GLY A 151 -22.35 -10.05 11.98
C GLY A 151 -20.87 -10.44 11.95
N SER A 152 -20.22 -10.44 10.78
CA SER A 152 -18.79 -10.73 10.70
C SER A 152 -17.94 -9.54 11.16
N ALA A 153 -16.95 -9.80 12.00
CA ALA A 153 -16.01 -8.78 12.49
C ALA A 153 -14.92 -8.40 11.46
N ASP A 154 -14.93 -9.01 10.27
CA ASP A 154 -13.92 -8.85 9.20
C ASP A 154 -13.84 -7.42 8.67
N VAL A 155 -14.91 -6.65 8.85
CA VAL A 155 -14.96 -5.23 8.51
C VAL A 155 -14.00 -4.39 9.36
N ILE A 156 -13.70 -4.80 10.60
CA ILE A 156 -12.81 -4.07 11.52
C ILE A 156 -11.35 -4.10 11.03
N PRO A 157 -10.68 -5.25 10.83
CA PRO A 157 -9.32 -5.26 10.30
C PRO A 157 -9.24 -4.62 8.92
N SER A 158 -10.30 -4.72 8.10
CA SER A 158 -10.36 -4.09 6.77
C SER A 158 -10.27 -2.56 6.85
N ILE A 159 -11.07 -1.90 7.71
CA ILE A 159 -10.97 -0.45 7.88
C ILE A 159 -9.62 -0.04 8.48
N LEU A 160 -9.05 -0.83 9.40
CA LEU A 160 -7.75 -0.54 10.01
C LEU A 160 -6.62 -0.57 8.97
N VAL A 161 -6.66 -1.51 8.00
CA VAL A 161 -5.71 -1.51 6.87
C VAL A 161 -5.92 -0.27 5.99
N LEU A 162 -7.16 0.11 5.68
CA LEU A 162 -7.41 1.32 4.89
C LEU A 162 -6.89 2.59 5.58
N ILE A 163 -7.07 2.71 6.89
CA ILE A 163 -6.52 3.81 7.70
C ILE A 163 -4.99 3.79 7.65
N THR A 164 -4.38 2.60 7.78
CA THR A 164 -2.93 2.41 7.66
C THR A 164 -2.41 2.96 6.35
N ILE A 165 -3.02 2.56 5.23
CA ILE A 165 -2.64 3.02 3.88
C ILE A 165 -2.86 4.53 3.74
N TYR A 166 -3.99 5.05 4.23
CA TYR A 166 -4.29 6.48 4.18
C TYR A 166 -3.21 7.32 4.86
N PHE A 167 -2.84 7.00 6.11
CA PHE A 167 -1.79 7.75 6.81
C PHE A 167 -0.40 7.54 6.21
N LEU A 168 -0.13 6.33 5.70
CA LEU A 168 1.15 6.05 5.03
C LEU A 168 1.31 6.89 3.76
N MET A 169 0.26 6.96 2.94
CA MET A 169 0.25 7.82 1.76
C MET A 169 0.32 9.29 2.17
N LYS A 170 -0.42 9.72 3.21
CA LYS A 170 -0.37 11.10 3.71
C LYS A 170 1.04 11.49 4.17
N ALA A 171 1.79 10.57 4.77
CA ALA A 171 3.18 10.80 5.19
C ALA A 171 4.11 11.13 4.01
N LYS A 172 3.83 10.60 2.81
CA LYS A 172 4.59 10.90 1.59
C LYS A 172 4.37 12.34 1.11
N TYR A 173 3.13 12.84 1.17
CA TYR A 173 2.78 14.20 0.69
C TYR A 173 3.07 15.29 1.72
N ASP A 174 2.79 15.02 3.01
CA ASP A 174 2.92 16.00 4.08
C ASP A 174 4.33 15.91 4.69
N SER A 175 5.29 16.62 4.07
CA SER A 175 6.69 16.64 4.51
C SER A 175 6.88 17.17 5.94
N PHE A 176 5.94 17.98 6.47
CA PHE A 176 6.07 18.56 7.81
C PHE A 176 5.72 17.54 8.91
N ASN A 177 4.68 16.71 8.69
CA ASN A 177 4.20 15.73 9.69
C ASN A 177 4.53 14.27 9.36
N ASN A 178 5.47 14.02 8.45
CA ASN A 178 5.79 12.68 7.94
C ASN A 178 6.02 11.66 9.07
N LYS A 179 6.88 11.97 10.06
CA LYS A 179 7.19 11.05 11.17
C LYS A 179 5.94 10.66 11.99
N MET A 180 5.07 11.63 12.31
CA MET A 180 3.86 11.36 13.08
C MET A 180 2.87 10.51 12.29
N ASN A 181 2.71 10.79 10.99
CA ASN A 181 1.85 10.00 10.11
C ASN A 181 2.34 8.55 9.97
N ILE A 182 3.67 8.31 9.92
CA ILE A 182 4.24 6.95 9.93
C ILE A 182 3.93 6.23 11.26
N ILE A 183 4.09 6.90 12.41
CA ILE A 183 3.79 6.29 13.72
C ILE A 183 2.31 5.91 13.82
N ILE A 184 1.42 6.81 13.39
CA ILE A 184 -0.03 6.56 13.37
C ILE A 184 -0.35 5.37 12.46
N SER A 185 0.23 5.34 11.26
CA SER A 185 0.07 4.22 10.33
C SER A 185 0.54 2.90 10.94
N ALA A 186 1.73 2.87 11.55
CA ALA A 186 2.28 1.68 12.20
C ALA A 186 1.41 1.19 13.38
N PHE A 187 0.85 2.11 14.17
CA PHE A 187 -0.08 1.78 15.25
C PHE A 187 -1.34 1.07 14.72
N PHE A 188 -1.99 1.64 13.71
CA PHE A 188 -3.20 1.05 13.11
C PHE A 188 -2.89 -0.27 12.38
N PHE A 189 -1.69 -0.41 11.80
CA PHE A 189 -1.24 -1.66 11.20
C PHE A 189 -1.09 -2.76 12.24
N GLY A 190 -0.38 -2.47 13.35
CA GLY A 190 -0.24 -3.40 14.47
C GLY A 190 -1.59 -3.80 15.06
N LEU A 191 -2.50 -2.84 15.20
CA LEU A 191 -3.87 -3.11 15.65
C LEU A 191 -4.62 -4.02 14.66
N SER A 192 -4.46 -3.82 13.35
CA SER A 192 -5.07 -4.69 12.33
C SER A 192 -4.59 -6.14 12.43
N VAL A 193 -3.27 -6.35 12.57
CA VAL A 193 -2.66 -7.67 12.77
C VAL A 193 -3.10 -8.33 14.09
N HIS A 194 -3.32 -7.51 15.12
CA HIS A 194 -3.85 -7.99 16.40
C HIS A 194 -5.31 -8.50 16.27
N PHE A 195 -6.15 -7.85 15.45
CA PHE A 195 -7.53 -8.29 15.21
C PHE A 195 -7.62 -9.58 14.40
N LYS A 196 -6.80 -9.70 13.34
CA LYS A 196 -6.64 -10.91 12.53
C LYS A 196 -5.20 -10.99 12.05
N LEU A 197 -4.65 -12.20 11.93
CA LEU A 197 -3.27 -12.38 11.49
C LEU A 197 -3.05 -11.99 10.01
N TYR A 198 -4.06 -12.16 9.15
CA TYR A 198 -3.94 -11.97 7.69
C TYR A 198 -3.28 -10.66 7.21
N PRO A 199 -3.56 -9.47 7.78
CA PRO A 199 -2.93 -8.22 7.38
C PRO A 199 -1.40 -8.18 7.50
N VAL A 200 -0.78 -9.14 8.21
CA VAL A 200 0.70 -9.21 8.36
C VAL A 200 1.41 -9.23 7.00
N ILE A 201 0.76 -9.79 5.97
CA ILE A 201 1.31 -9.84 4.60
C ILE A 201 1.57 -8.45 4.00
N TYR A 202 0.83 -7.43 4.45
CA TYR A 202 1.01 -6.06 3.97
C TYR A 202 2.22 -5.36 4.60
N GLY A 203 2.86 -5.95 5.63
CA GLY A 203 4.06 -5.40 6.23
C GLY A 203 5.21 -5.29 5.22
N PHE A 204 5.35 -6.28 4.34
CA PHE A 204 6.40 -6.29 3.30
C PHE A 204 6.30 -5.07 2.36
N PRO A 205 5.18 -4.83 1.65
CA PRO A 205 5.07 -3.64 0.79
C PRO A 205 5.15 -2.32 1.57
N PHE A 206 4.67 -2.25 2.82
CA PHE A 206 4.77 -1.01 3.62
C PHE A 206 6.22 -0.65 3.96
N ILE A 207 7.08 -1.62 4.26
CA ILE A 207 8.50 -1.37 4.54
C ILE A 207 9.21 -0.80 3.31
N PHE A 208 9.00 -1.40 2.12
CA PHE A 208 9.60 -0.86 0.88
C PHE A 208 9.03 0.50 0.48
N PHE A 209 7.75 0.73 0.77
CA PHE A 209 7.14 2.03 0.53
C PHE A 209 7.79 3.13 1.39
N ILE A 210 8.07 2.85 2.67
CA ILE A 210 8.71 3.81 3.59
C ILE A 210 10.16 4.07 3.17
N ASN A 211 10.90 3.03 2.79
CA ASN A 211 12.28 3.16 2.38
C ASN A 211 12.55 2.39 1.07
N PRO A 212 12.47 3.07 -0.08
CA PRO A 212 12.68 2.44 -1.39
C PRO A 212 14.13 1.99 -1.62
N ASN A 213 15.08 2.48 -0.81
CA ASN A 213 16.48 2.12 -0.92
C ASN A 213 16.86 0.87 -0.08
N TYR A 214 15.90 0.20 0.57
CA TYR A 214 16.17 -0.97 1.42
C TYR A 214 16.91 -2.11 0.69
N LEU A 215 16.64 -2.29 -0.61
CA LEU A 215 17.29 -3.30 -1.46
C LEU A 215 18.47 -2.74 -2.25
N LYS A 216 18.70 -1.42 -2.18
CA LYS A 216 19.80 -0.79 -2.89
C LYS A 216 21.05 -1.09 -2.07
N LYS A 217 21.68 -2.23 -2.37
CA LYS A 217 23.02 -2.55 -1.89
C LYS A 217 23.91 -1.37 -2.28
N ASP A 218 24.35 -0.59 -1.30
CA ASP A 218 25.46 0.33 -1.49
C ASP A 218 26.59 -0.53 -2.02
N ARG A 219 26.85 -0.46 -3.33
CA ARG A 219 28.09 -0.99 -3.86
C ARG A 219 29.12 -0.06 -3.27
N PRO A 220 30.00 -0.52 -2.35
CA PRO A 220 31.08 0.32 -1.89
C PRO A 220 31.82 0.76 -3.15
N LEU A 221 31.96 2.08 -3.25
CA LEU A 221 32.57 2.82 -4.33
C LEU A 221 33.60 2.00 -5.11
N LEU A 222 33.21 1.45 -6.25
CA LEU A 222 34.14 1.32 -7.38
C LEU A 222 34.32 2.72 -8.00
N ARG A 223 34.70 3.70 -7.18
CA ARG A 223 35.52 4.82 -7.66
C ARG A 223 36.96 4.31 -7.65
N SER A 224 37.23 3.39 -8.58
CA SER A 224 38.59 3.28 -9.10
C SER A 224 38.81 4.56 -9.92
N PRO A 225 39.82 5.39 -9.63
CA PRO A 225 40.10 6.60 -10.44
C PRO A 225 40.53 6.28 -11.89
N CYS A 226 40.56 5.00 -12.28
CA CYS A 226 41.24 4.54 -13.48
C CYS A 226 40.30 4.19 -14.65
N VAL A 227 38.97 4.26 -14.49
CA VAL A 227 38.02 4.05 -15.60
C VAL A 227 37.16 5.30 -15.78
N GLN A 228 37.83 6.40 -16.12
CA GLN A 228 37.20 7.56 -16.74
C GLN A 228 37.97 7.89 -18.02
N LEU A 229 37.95 6.96 -18.98
CA LEU A 229 38.37 7.26 -20.33
C LEU A 229 37.38 6.66 -21.32
N ARG A 230 36.85 7.58 -22.14
CA ARG A 230 36.43 7.37 -23.52
C ARG A 230 34.99 6.89 -23.75
N LEU A 231 34.04 7.79 -23.50
CA LEU A 231 32.83 7.92 -24.34
C LEU A 231 32.44 9.41 -24.44
N GLN A 232 33.34 10.21 -25.03
CA GLN A 232 32.94 11.44 -25.71
C GLN A 232 33.56 11.34 -27.11
N ASP A 233 32.78 11.70 -28.11
CA ASP A 233 33.13 11.86 -29.53
C ASP A 233 32.89 10.66 -30.44
N SER A 234 31.61 10.35 -30.66
CA SER A 234 31.16 9.88 -31.98
C SER A 234 30.39 11.03 -32.65
N PRO A 235 30.79 11.51 -33.85
CA PRO A 235 30.04 12.53 -34.55
C PRO A 235 28.70 11.96 -34.99
N VAL A 236 27.63 12.68 -34.66
CA VAL A 236 26.29 12.46 -35.19
C VAL A 236 26.34 12.66 -36.70
N TYR A 237 26.14 11.58 -37.46
CA TYR A 237 25.83 11.67 -38.88
C TYR A 237 24.46 12.34 -39.03
N SER A 238 24.48 13.63 -39.36
CA SER A 238 23.29 14.37 -39.79
C SER A 238 22.86 13.88 -41.18
N LEU A 239 21.74 13.17 -41.24
CA LEU A 239 21.04 12.86 -42.48
C LEU A 239 20.53 14.18 -43.11
N HIS A 240 21.15 14.58 -44.21
CA HIS A 240 20.66 15.65 -45.09
C HIS A 240 19.33 15.24 -45.73
N PRO A 241 18.29 16.10 -45.73
CA PRO A 241 17.20 16.00 -46.71
C PRO A 241 17.64 16.55 -48.08
N PRO A 242 17.11 16.02 -49.19
CA PRO A 242 17.58 16.35 -50.53
C PRO A 242 17.15 17.75 -50.97
N ASN A 243 18.04 18.33 -51.77
CA ASN A 243 17.95 19.58 -52.53
C ASN A 243 16.54 19.96 -53.01
N VAL A 244 16.12 21.19 -52.68
CA VAL A 244 15.18 22.00 -53.48
C VAL A 244 15.91 23.31 -53.81
N PRO A 245 16.00 23.73 -55.09
CA PRO A 245 16.85 24.84 -55.48
C PRO A 245 16.18 26.20 -55.25
N GLY A 246 16.98 27.16 -54.79
CA GLY A 246 16.86 28.57 -55.18
C GLY A 246 16.12 29.50 -54.22
N ARG A 247 16.86 30.15 -53.32
CA ARG A 247 16.66 31.59 -53.05
C ARG A 247 17.93 32.25 -52.52
N ILE A 248 18.42 33.18 -53.32
CA ILE A 248 19.55 34.07 -53.03
C ILE A 248 19.08 35.07 -51.96
N VAL A 249 19.78 35.13 -50.83
CA VAL A 249 19.78 36.31 -49.94
C VAL A 249 21.21 36.56 -49.49
N ARG A 250 21.79 37.66 -49.97
CA ARG A 250 23.07 38.23 -49.53
C ARG A 250 22.86 38.96 -48.19
N ASN A 251 23.85 38.88 -47.31
CA ASN A 251 24.28 39.94 -46.37
C ASN A 251 25.72 39.57 -45.94
N LEU A 252 26.77 40.31 -46.30
CA LEU A 252 27.27 41.61 -45.82
C LEU A 252 27.76 41.57 -44.35
N SER A 253 29.02 41.97 -44.18
CA SER A 253 29.91 41.88 -43.00
C SER A 253 30.47 40.46 -42.74
N GLY A 254 31.77 40.16 -42.71
CA GLY A 254 32.96 40.99 -42.65
C GLY A 254 33.74 40.65 -41.38
N GLN A 255 34.51 39.55 -41.37
CA GLN A 255 35.85 39.42 -40.75
C GLN A 255 36.36 37.97 -40.78
N ARG A 256 37.64 37.81 -41.16
CA ARG A 256 38.46 36.59 -41.12
C ARG A 256 39.45 36.69 -39.95
N GLY A 257 39.77 35.57 -39.28
CA GLY A 257 40.90 35.45 -38.34
C GLY A 257 41.36 33.99 -38.21
N ARG A 258 42.68 33.75 -38.24
CA ARG A 258 43.37 32.47 -38.47
C ARG A 258 43.74 31.67 -37.20
N VAL A 259 43.79 30.34 -37.40
CA VAL A 259 44.67 29.25 -36.89
C VAL A 259 45.94 29.64 -36.10
N TYR A 260 46.25 28.87 -35.03
CA TYR A 260 47.59 28.34 -34.71
C TYR A 260 47.54 26.99 -33.95
N ASN A 261 48.39 26.05 -34.37
CA ASN A 261 48.70 24.74 -33.77
C ASN A 261 49.75 24.87 -32.64
N GLY A 262 49.81 23.91 -31.72
CA GLY A 262 50.94 23.72 -30.82
C GLY A 262 50.79 22.52 -29.89
N ASP A 263 51.28 21.36 -30.31
CA ASP A 263 51.52 20.18 -29.47
C ASP A 263 52.65 20.44 -28.46
N LEU A 264 52.52 19.96 -27.21
CA LEU A 264 53.64 19.60 -26.32
C LEU A 264 53.13 18.87 -25.07
N LEU A 265 53.37 17.55 -25.02
CA LEU A 265 53.45 16.74 -23.79
C LEU A 265 54.75 17.09 -23.03
N PRO A 266 54.78 16.94 -21.69
CA PRO A 266 55.66 15.90 -21.15
C PRO A 266 55.17 15.17 -19.87
N ASP A 267 55.44 13.87 -19.88
CA ASP A 267 56.00 12.97 -18.84
C ASP A 267 55.71 13.13 -17.34
N CYS A 268 55.20 12.03 -16.77
CA CYS A 268 55.11 11.69 -15.33
C CYS A 268 56.44 11.22 -14.73
N PRO A 269 56.69 11.49 -13.42
CA PRO A 269 57.52 10.63 -12.57
C PRO A 269 56.83 10.17 -11.27
N VAL A 270 56.73 8.84 -11.13
CA VAL A 270 57.23 7.95 -10.04
C VAL A 270 57.11 8.34 -8.54
N CYS A 271 56.39 7.47 -7.80
CA CYS A 271 56.54 6.88 -6.44
C CYS A 271 56.93 7.70 -5.18
N GLY A 272 56.17 7.44 -4.10
CA GLY A 272 56.70 6.97 -2.81
C GLY A 272 56.41 7.83 -1.56
N LEU A 273 55.65 7.30 -0.58
CA LEU A 273 56.00 7.29 0.87
C LEU A 273 54.89 6.69 1.76
N GLN A 274 55.35 5.91 2.74
CA GLN A 274 54.61 5.18 3.79
C GLN A 274 54.20 6.07 4.98
N GLN A 275 53.37 5.45 5.85
CA GLN A 275 53.11 5.63 7.29
C GLN A 275 51.63 6.02 7.52
N GLY A 276 50.78 5.30 8.25
CA GLY A 276 50.93 4.27 9.27
C GLY A 276 50.03 4.68 10.45
N LEU A 277 48.88 4.04 10.66
CA LEU A 277 48.15 4.12 11.94
C LEU A 277 47.16 2.95 12.11
N HIS A 278 47.21 2.37 13.31
CA HIS A 278 46.62 1.09 13.73
C HIS A 278 45.08 1.04 13.79
N VAL A 279 44.57 -0.14 13.44
CA VAL A 279 43.18 -0.61 13.64
C VAL A 279 43.15 -1.58 14.85
N PRO A 280 42.13 -1.56 15.73
CA PRO A 280 41.86 -2.70 16.61
C PRO A 280 40.86 -3.67 15.97
N VAL A 281 41.24 -4.94 15.94
CA VAL A 281 40.51 -6.10 15.44
C VAL A 281 39.65 -6.71 16.56
N LEU A 282 38.41 -7.10 16.27
CA LEU A 282 37.67 -8.12 17.02
C LEU A 282 37.07 -9.15 16.04
N PRO A 283 36.96 -10.44 16.43
CA PRO A 283 37.09 -11.57 15.52
C PRO A 283 35.78 -12.04 14.88
N LEU A 284 35.88 -12.41 13.60
CA LEU A 284 34.85 -13.10 12.82
C LEU A 284 34.74 -14.57 13.27
N VAL A 285 33.56 -14.96 13.75
CA VAL A 285 33.16 -16.36 13.92
C VAL A 285 32.79 -16.91 12.55
N VAL A 286 33.54 -17.90 12.07
CA VAL A 286 33.30 -18.62 10.82
C VAL A 286 32.41 -19.83 11.09
N TYR A 287 31.23 -19.89 10.48
CA TYR A 287 30.45 -21.12 10.35
C TYR A 287 30.59 -21.67 8.92
N PRO A 288 30.87 -22.96 8.71
CA PRO A 288 30.98 -23.55 7.38
C PRO A 288 29.61 -23.77 6.71
N LEU A 289 29.52 -23.40 5.43
CA LEU A 289 28.38 -23.65 4.54
C LEU A 289 28.27 -25.16 4.18
N PRO A 290 27.06 -25.71 4.01
CA PRO A 290 26.88 -27.10 3.57
C PRO A 290 27.09 -27.25 2.05
N ALA A 291 27.70 -28.38 1.68
CA ALA A 291 28.09 -28.77 0.33
C ALA A 291 26.90 -29.12 -0.59
N CYS A 292 27.04 -28.80 -1.89
CA CYS A 292 26.12 -29.22 -2.96
C CYS A 292 26.14 -30.74 -3.20
N PRO A 293 25.00 -31.37 -3.57
CA PRO A 293 24.98 -32.79 -3.92
C PRO A 293 25.53 -33.04 -5.33
N GLN A 294 26.37 -34.08 -5.44
CA GLN A 294 26.97 -34.57 -6.68
C GLN A 294 25.99 -35.41 -7.52
N SER A 295 26.28 -35.39 -8.81
CA SER A 295 25.71 -36.12 -9.94
C SER A 295 25.55 -37.64 -9.78
N LEU A 296 24.41 -38.16 -10.26
CA LEU A 296 24.14 -39.57 -10.56
C LEU A 296 24.99 -40.11 -11.72
N PRO A 297 25.36 -41.40 -11.71
CA PRO A 297 25.54 -42.17 -12.93
C PRO A 297 24.61 -43.39 -13.04
N ASN A 298 24.27 -43.70 -14.29
CA ASN A 298 23.61 -44.89 -14.79
C ASN A 298 24.35 -46.20 -14.49
N GLN A 299 23.61 -47.31 -14.34
CA GLN A 299 23.73 -48.63 -15.01
C GLN A 299 23.09 -49.74 -14.14
N GLN A 300 21.99 -50.35 -14.60
CA GLN A 300 21.88 -51.66 -15.29
C GLN A 300 21.77 -52.89 -14.36
N HIS A 301 20.65 -53.60 -14.54
CA HIS A 301 20.39 -55.06 -14.43
C HIS A 301 21.11 -55.92 -13.37
N CYS A 302 20.32 -56.63 -12.55
CA CYS A 302 20.16 -58.10 -12.64
C CYS A 302 19.11 -58.61 -11.63
N THR A 303 18.30 -59.57 -12.10
CA THR A 303 17.40 -60.52 -11.41
C THR A 303 18.09 -61.22 -10.22
N ALA A 304 17.41 -61.75 -9.20
CA ALA A 304 16.19 -62.56 -9.15
C ALA A 304 15.44 -62.38 -7.82
#